data_AF-A0A2A2RUI8-F1
#
_entry.id   AF-A0A2A2RUI8-F1
#
_cell.length_a   1.000
_cell.length_b   1.000
_cell.length_c   1.000
_cell.angle_alpha   90.00
_cell.angle_beta   90.00
_cell.angle_gamma   90.00
#
_symmetry.space_group_name_H-M   'P 1'
#
loop_
_entity.id
_entity.type
_entity.pdbx_description
1 polymer ?
#
loop_
_entity_poly.entity_id
_entity_poly.type
_entity_poly.pdbx_seq_one_letter_code
_entity_poly.pdbx_strand_id
1 'polypeptide(L)'
;MPEILFDWTCLNFVNAERPTLPCFSEQAIAQWECDDAAFVERTFWHALPRLTLPLAWLMRWVQADFFARDFELIRELGRTRDAQEYYFLIEQFRDETFRSGGWLRRRLRLRVSGMRLRQLRWALR
;
A
#
# COMPACT_ATOMS: atom_id res chain seq x y z
N MET A 1 -15.51 -27.55 -15.31
CA MET A 1 -15.47 -26.84 -14.01
C MET A 1 -14.07 -26.26 -13.85
N PRO A 2 -13.93 -24.97 -13.51
CA PRO A 2 -12.68 -24.22 -13.65
C PRO A 2 -11.87 -24.22 -12.35
N GLU A 3 -10.56 -24.47 -12.43
CA GLU A 3 -9.59 -24.17 -11.36
C GLU A 3 -8.64 -23.08 -11.85
N ILE A 4 -8.99 -21.83 -11.51
CA ILE A 4 -8.14 -20.76 -10.94
C ILE A 4 -6.65 -20.87 -11.36
N LEU A 5 -6.18 -20.21 -12.41
CA LEU A 5 -5.72 -18.81 -12.42
C LEU A 5 -4.84 -18.43 -11.22
N PHE A 6 -3.68 -19.07 -11.06
CA PHE A 6 -2.59 -18.55 -10.24
C PHE A 6 -1.67 -17.71 -11.12
N ASP A 7 -1.79 -16.39 -10.99
CA ASP A 7 -0.99 -15.38 -11.65
C ASP A 7 0.47 -15.48 -11.15
N TRP A 8 1.40 -15.71 -12.08
CA TRP A 8 2.81 -16.08 -11.85
C TRP A 8 3.73 -14.87 -11.56
N THR A 9 3.20 -13.72 -11.17
CA THR A 9 3.95 -12.46 -11.08
C THR A 9 4.73 -12.25 -9.77
N CYS A 10 4.83 -13.25 -8.90
CA CYS A 10 5.67 -13.19 -7.70
C CYS A 10 6.99 -14.00 -7.77
N LEU A 11 7.23 -14.83 -8.80
CA LEU A 11 8.37 -15.77 -8.76
C LEU A 11 9.66 -15.34 -9.46
N ASN A 12 9.71 -14.22 -10.19
CA ASN A 12 10.87 -13.92 -11.04
C ASN A 12 11.73 -12.69 -10.64
N PHE A 13 11.63 -12.19 -9.40
CA PHE A 13 12.52 -11.13 -8.91
C PHE A 13 13.24 -11.46 -7.59
N VAL A 14 13.43 -12.75 -7.28
CA VAL A 14 14.05 -13.23 -6.02
C VAL A 14 15.31 -14.07 -6.26
N ASN A 15 16.09 -13.74 -7.29
CA ASN A 15 17.47 -14.25 -7.42
C ASN A 15 18.46 -13.09 -7.29
N ALA A 16 18.85 -12.81 -6.05
CA ALA A 16 20.20 -12.44 -5.64
C ALA A 16 20.15 -12.01 -4.16
N GLU A 17 20.49 -12.95 -3.28
CA GLU A 17 21.20 -12.73 -2.00
C GLU A 17 20.94 -11.38 -1.31
N ARG A 18 19.93 -11.30 -0.42
CA ARG A 18 19.80 -10.17 0.50
C ARG A 18 19.66 -10.64 1.94
N PRO A 19 20.41 -10.05 2.89
CA PRO A 19 20.50 -10.49 4.28
C PRO A 19 19.12 -10.53 4.99
N THR A 20 19.09 -11.36 6.02
CA THR A 20 17.97 -12.00 6.76
C THR A 20 17.04 -11.07 7.55
N LEU A 21 16.73 -9.87 7.05
CA LEU A 21 15.75 -8.98 7.68
C LEU A 21 14.40 -9.12 6.95
N PRO A 22 13.31 -9.43 7.67
CA PRO A 22 12.00 -9.62 7.05
C PRO A 22 11.53 -8.31 6.41
N CYS A 23 10.88 -8.42 5.27
CA CYS A 23 10.29 -7.26 4.58
C CYS A 23 9.15 -6.66 5.42
N PHE A 24 8.79 -5.40 5.13
CA PHE A 24 7.69 -4.75 5.84
C PHE A 24 6.36 -5.54 5.76
N SER A 25 6.07 -6.11 4.58
CA SER A 25 4.92 -6.99 4.38
C SER A 25 4.98 -8.24 5.28
N GLU A 26 6.12 -8.93 5.30
CA GLU A 26 6.33 -10.13 6.13
C GLU A 26 6.16 -9.83 7.63
N GLN A 27 6.67 -8.69 8.10
CA GLN A 27 6.48 -8.23 9.49
C GLN A 27 5.00 -7.98 9.80
N ALA A 28 4.30 -7.28 8.90
CA ALA A 28 2.89 -6.98 9.07
C ALA A 28 2.01 -8.24 9.02
N ILE A 29 2.30 -9.17 8.13
CA ILE A 29 1.60 -10.45 7.97
C ILE A 29 1.78 -11.33 9.21
N ALA A 30 3.01 -11.41 9.73
CA ALA A 30 3.29 -12.13 10.97
C ALA A 30 2.55 -11.53 12.16
N GLN A 31 2.44 -10.19 12.23
CA GLN A 31 1.77 -9.52 13.35
C GLN A 31 0.24 -9.52 13.25
N TRP A 32 -0.31 -9.51 12.04
CA TRP A 32 -1.76 -9.42 11.82
C TRP A 32 -2.41 -10.74 11.41
N GLU A 33 -1.61 -11.81 11.31
CA GLU A 33 -2.02 -13.16 10.91
C GLU A 33 -2.91 -13.12 9.66
N CYS A 34 -2.45 -12.44 8.61
CA CYS A 34 -3.23 -12.19 7.40
C CYS A 34 -2.47 -12.50 6.11
N ASP A 35 -3.20 -12.77 5.04
CA ASP A 35 -2.63 -13.00 3.71
C ASP A 35 -2.15 -11.69 3.03
N ASP A 36 -1.34 -11.78 1.97
CA ASP A 36 -0.77 -10.65 1.24
C ASP A 36 -1.85 -9.67 0.74
N ALA A 37 -2.94 -10.19 0.19
CA ALA A 37 -4.07 -9.39 -0.27
C ALA A 37 -4.75 -8.63 0.89
N ALA A 38 -4.90 -9.30 2.03
CA ALA A 38 -5.50 -8.72 3.23
C ALA A 38 -4.58 -7.68 3.88
N PHE A 39 -3.25 -7.87 3.82
CA PHE A 39 -2.27 -6.88 4.25
C PHE A 39 -2.41 -5.57 3.48
N VAL A 40 -2.49 -5.63 2.14
CA VAL A 40 -2.61 -4.44 1.29
C VAL A 40 -3.89 -3.66 1.62
N GLU A 41 -5.01 -4.38 1.75
CA GLU A 41 -6.30 -3.77 2.06
C GLU A 41 -6.34 -3.17 3.47
N ARG A 42 -5.85 -3.89 4.49
CA ARG A 42 -5.78 -3.39 5.88
C ARG A 42 -4.89 -2.16 5.96
N THR A 43 -3.70 -2.21 5.34
CA THR A 43 -2.76 -1.07 5.32
C THR A 43 -3.40 0.15 4.67
N PHE A 44 -4.12 -0.03 3.56
CA PHE A 44 -4.84 1.05 2.88
C PHE A 44 -5.85 1.73 3.81
N TRP A 45 -6.72 0.95 4.46
CA TRP A 45 -7.73 1.49 5.36
C TRP A 45 -7.14 2.18 6.59
N HIS A 46 -6.06 1.64 7.15
CA HIS A 46 -5.35 2.28 8.27
C HIS A 46 -4.67 3.59 7.88
N ALA A 47 -4.14 3.63 6.66
CA ALA A 47 -3.43 4.78 6.15
C ALA A 47 -4.37 5.90 5.64
N LEU A 48 -5.66 5.60 5.45
CA LEU A 48 -6.65 6.60 5.12
C LEU A 48 -7.07 7.46 6.34
N PRO A 49 -7.31 8.77 6.16
CA PRO A 49 -7.93 9.58 7.20
C PRO A 49 -9.34 9.10 7.55
N ARG A 50 -9.68 9.07 8.85
CA ARG A 50 -11.01 8.65 9.33
C ARG A 50 -12.16 9.42 8.71
N LEU A 51 -11.99 10.73 8.53
CA LEU A 51 -12.97 11.61 7.91
C LEU A 51 -13.24 11.26 6.44
N THR A 52 -12.28 10.65 5.75
CA THR A 52 -12.41 10.29 4.33
C THR A 52 -12.83 8.84 4.11
N LEU A 53 -12.89 8.01 5.16
CA LEU A 53 -13.34 6.61 5.07
C LEU A 53 -14.71 6.43 4.40
N PRO A 54 -15.79 7.15 4.78
CA PRO A 54 -17.09 6.94 4.14
C PRO A 54 -17.05 7.32 2.65
N LEU A 55 -16.33 8.38 2.31
CA LEU A 55 -16.16 8.81 0.93
C LEU A 55 -15.31 7.81 0.11
N ALA A 56 -14.32 7.19 0.74
CA ALA A 56 -13.49 6.17 0.11
C ALA A 56 -14.27 4.89 -0.17
N TRP A 57 -15.14 4.50 0.76
CA TRP A 57 -16.02 3.36 0.58
C TRP A 57 -16.96 3.59 -0.61
N LEU A 58 -17.56 4.79 -0.70
CA LEU A 58 -18.40 5.16 -1.84
C LEU A 58 -17.61 5.22 -3.15
N MET A 59 -16.41 5.77 -3.15
CA MET A 59 -15.55 5.82 -4.34
C MET A 59 -15.07 4.46 -4.79
N ARG A 60 -14.87 3.50 -3.88
CA ARG A 60 -14.53 2.11 -4.25
C ARG A 60 -15.65 1.46 -5.07
N TRP A 61 -16.90 1.81 -4.80
CA TRP A 61 -18.06 1.33 -5.56
C TRP A 61 -18.22 2.05 -6.90
N VAL A 62 -17.96 3.36 -6.94
CA VAL A 62 -18.13 4.17 -8.15
C VAL A 62 -16.98 3.98 -9.14
N GLN A 63 -15.75 3.84 -8.64
CA GLN A 63 -14.54 3.75 -9.45
C GLN A 63 -13.46 2.93 -8.73
N ALA A 64 -13.47 1.62 -8.93
CA ALA A 64 -12.50 0.70 -8.31
C ALA A 64 -11.04 1.06 -8.66
N ASP A 65 -10.79 1.53 -9.89
CA ASP A 65 -9.46 1.95 -10.34
C ASP A 65 -8.95 3.24 -9.71
N PHE A 66 -9.82 3.99 -9.02
CA PHE A 66 -9.43 5.24 -8.38
C PHE A 66 -8.33 5.02 -7.34
N PHE A 67 -8.28 3.85 -6.69
CA PHE A 67 -7.27 3.53 -5.67
C PHE A 67 -6.19 2.55 -6.15
N ALA A 68 -6.19 2.14 -7.42
CA ALA A 68 -5.24 1.15 -7.94
C ALA A 68 -3.78 1.56 -7.68
N ARG A 69 -3.45 2.83 -7.91
CA ARG A 69 -2.12 3.39 -7.66
C ARG A 69 -1.76 3.45 -6.17
N ASP A 70 -2.75 3.65 -5.29
CA ASP A 70 -2.54 3.63 -3.84
C ASP A 70 -2.26 2.21 -3.33
N PHE A 71 -2.92 1.19 -3.89
CA PHE A 71 -2.64 -0.21 -3.59
C PHE A 71 -1.28 -0.67 -4.13
N GLU A 72 -0.90 -0.23 -5.33
CA GLU A 72 0.41 -0.49 -5.91
C GLU A 72 1.53 0.08 -5.03
N LEU A 73 1.39 1.32 -4.56
CA LEU A 73 2.33 1.91 -3.60
C LEU A 73 2.46 1.06 -2.34
N ILE A 74 1.35 0.59 -1.77
CA ILE A 74 1.38 -0.23 -0.55
C ILE A 74 2.12 -1.54 -0.79
N ARG A 75 1.99 -2.15 -1.98
CA ARG A 75 2.77 -3.33 -2.37
C ARG A 75 4.25 -3.00 -2.50
N GLU A 76 4.62 -1.88 -3.12
CA GLU A 76 6.01 -1.42 -3.21
C GLU A 76 6.61 -1.18 -1.82
N LEU A 77 5.87 -0.48 -0.94
CA LEU A 77 6.25 -0.26 0.45
C LEU A 77 6.41 -1.58 1.20
N GLY A 78 5.54 -2.56 0.96
CA GLY A 78 5.62 -3.91 1.52
C GLY A 78 6.91 -4.65 1.18
N ARG A 79 7.55 -4.33 0.03
CA ARG A 79 8.82 -4.93 -0.42
C ARG A 79 10.05 -4.23 0.17
N THR A 80 9.88 -3.06 0.77
CA THR A 80 10.99 -2.33 1.38
C THR A 80 11.42 -2.99 2.67
N ARG A 81 12.73 -2.93 2.93
CA ARG A 81 13.33 -3.41 4.18
C ARG A 81 13.81 -2.24 5.04
N ASP A 82 14.33 -1.19 4.40
CA ASP A 82 14.93 -0.07 5.10
C ASP A 82 13.93 1.05 5.45
N ALA A 83 14.15 1.67 6.61
CA ALA A 83 13.39 2.80 7.14
C ALA A 83 13.43 3.98 6.19
N GLN A 84 14.63 4.32 5.72
CA GLN A 84 14.82 5.48 4.86
C GLN A 84 14.21 5.24 3.48
N GLU A 85 14.38 4.05 2.91
CA GLU A 85 13.79 3.68 1.62
C GLU A 85 12.26 3.85 1.61
N TYR A 86 11.56 3.43 2.66
CA TYR A 86 10.11 3.59 2.70
C TYR A 86 9.64 4.98 3.06
N TYR A 87 10.42 5.77 3.81
CA TYR A 87 10.14 7.20 3.93
C TYR A 87 10.32 7.93 2.61
N PHE A 88 11.34 7.56 1.83
CA PHE A 88 11.61 8.12 0.50
C PHE A 88 10.48 7.79 -0.48
N LEU A 89 10.02 6.54 -0.54
CA LEU A 89 8.90 6.14 -1.41
C LEU A 89 7.59 6.85 -1.05
N ILE A 90 7.30 7.03 0.25
CA ILE A 90 6.13 7.81 0.68
C ILE A 90 6.21 9.25 0.18
N GLU A 91 7.41 9.86 0.26
CA GLU A 91 7.63 11.24 -0.15
C GLU A 91 7.50 11.38 -1.67
N GLN A 92 8.15 10.49 -2.43
CA GLN A 92 8.06 10.44 -3.88
C GLN A 92 6.61 10.25 -4.34
N PHE A 93 5.86 9.36 -3.72
CA PHE A 93 4.45 9.15 -4.03
C PHE A 93 3.58 10.38 -3.76
N ARG A 94 3.86 11.10 -2.67
CA ARG A 94 3.15 12.33 -2.33
C ARG A 94 3.36 13.38 -3.41
N ASP A 95 4.59 13.53 -3.89
CA ASP A 95 4.96 14.47 -4.94
C ASP A 95 4.39 14.06 -6.30
N GLU A 96 4.46 12.77 -6.64
CA GLU A 96 3.82 12.19 -7.83
C GLU A 96 2.31 12.40 -7.80
N THR A 97 1.65 12.11 -6.69
CA THR A 97 0.19 12.30 -6.54
C THR A 97 -0.19 13.78 -6.59
N PHE A 98 0.66 14.69 -6.11
CA PHE A 98 0.41 16.13 -6.21
C PHE A 98 0.53 16.62 -7.67
N ARG A 99 1.55 16.15 -8.39
CA ARG A 99 1.80 16.51 -9.80
C ARG A 99 0.80 15.87 -10.77
N SER A 100 0.52 14.58 -10.60
CA SER A 100 -0.34 13.78 -11.49
C SER A 100 -1.81 13.72 -11.06
N GLY A 101 -2.11 14.05 -9.80
CA GLY A 101 -3.46 13.99 -9.26
C GLY A 101 -4.37 15.00 -9.96
N GLY A 102 -5.18 14.49 -10.88
CA GLY A 102 -6.21 15.26 -11.56
C GLY A 102 -7.14 15.99 -10.59
N TRP A 103 -7.91 16.93 -11.11
CA TRP A 103 -8.78 17.82 -10.32
C TRP A 103 -9.66 17.07 -9.30
N LEU A 104 -10.14 15.88 -9.66
CA LEU A 104 -10.97 15.03 -8.82
C LEU A 104 -10.25 14.57 -7.53
N ARG A 105 -9.00 14.10 -7.62
CA ARG A 105 -8.17 13.71 -6.45
C ARG A 105 -7.88 14.92 -5.55
N ARG A 106 -7.62 16.09 -6.15
CA ARG A 106 -7.38 17.34 -5.38
C ARG A 106 -8.63 17.81 -4.64
N ARG A 107 -9.81 17.69 -5.26
CA ARG A 107 -11.08 18.16 -4.69
C ARG A 107 -11.62 17.22 -3.61
N LEU A 108 -11.49 15.91 -3.80
CA LEU A 108 -12.03 14.92 -2.85
C LEU A 108 -11.13 14.67 -1.63
N ARG A 109 -9.86 15.10 -1.67
CA ARG A 109 -8.85 14.87 -0.60
C ARG A 109 -8.74 13.39 -0.15
N LEU A 110 -9.18 12.46 -1.01
CA LEU A 110 -9.07 11.02 -0.83
C LEU A 110 -7.65 10.59 -1.21
N ARG A 111 -6.76 10.60 -0.22
CA ARG A 111 -5.38 10.14 -0.40
C ARG A 111 -4.92 9.35 0.83
N VAL A 112 -4.05 8.39 0.58
CA VAL A 112 -3.30 7.72 1.63
C VAL A 112 -2.43 8.73 2.37
N SER A 113 -2.53 8.76 3.71
CA SER A 113 -1.74 9.67 4.52
C SER A 113 -0.36 9.08 4.77
N GLY A 114 0.66 9.69 4.18
CA GLY A 114 2.05 9.34 4.44
C GLY A 114 2.38 9.32 5.93
N MET A 115 1.87 10.28 6.71
CA MET A 115 2.07 10.31 8.17
C MET A 115 1.51 9.07 8.88
N ARG A 116 0.35 8.56 8.43
CA ARG A 116 -0.24 7.34 8.99
C ARG A 116 0.54 6.10 8.56
N LEU A 117 1.03 6.05 7.32
CA LEU A 117 1.95 4.99 6.88
C LEU A 117 3.26 4.98 7.70
N ARG A 118 3.79 6.15 8.05
CA ARG A 118 4.96 6.27 8.93
C ARG A 118 4.64 5.74 10.33
N GLN A 119 3.49 6.09 10.90
CA GLN A 119 3.03 5.57 12.19
C GLN A 119 2.81 4.05 12.16
N LEU A 120 2.21 3.53 11.09
CA LEU A 120 1.97 2.10 10.91
C LEU A 120 3.28 1.32 10.92
N ARG A 121 4.30 1.85 10.24
CA ARG A 121 5.64 1.28 10.26
C ARG A 121 6.26 1.25 11.65
N TRP A 122 6.15 2.33 12.40
CA TRP A 122 6.63 2.36 13.78
C TRP A 122 5.93 1.34 14.69
N ALA A 123 4.66 1.01 14.39
CA ALA A 123 3.88 0.02 15.13
C ALA A 123 4.20 -1.44 14.77
N LEU A 124 4.88 -1.67 13.64
CA LEU A 124 5.19 -2.99 13.09
C LEU A 124 6.71 -3.29 13.19
N ARG A 125 7.26 -3.23 14.41
CA ARG A 125 8.70 -3.37 14.66
C ARG A 125 9.07 -4.68 15.35
#